data_AF-A0A7V6JXE5-F1
#
_entry.id   AF-A0A7V6JXE5-F1
#
_cell.length_a   1.000
_cell.length_b   1.000
_cell.length_c   1.000
_cell.angle_alpha   90.00
_cell.angle_beta   90.00
_cell.angle_gamma   90.00
#
_symmetry.space_group_name_H-M   'P 1'
#
loop_
_entity.id
_entity.type
_entity.pdbx_description
1 polymer ?
#
loop_
_entity_poly.entity_id
_entity_poly.type
_entity_poly.pdbx_seq_one_letter_code
_entity_poly.pdbx_strand_id
1 'polypeptide(L)'
;MTFIYLSIWISALIGVILIAWIRSFDIYEKEAFIAMLWAFIAGGITSVMIALGAYEFLRAFGLNDEVISNALGSLLVIGPVEEFAKLLGLVVVYSLIRKQFNELTDGIIYMSCVALGFSIIENYFYANAGENSQYLLVYRAFISTPAHISFSVIIGYAWYRYKKENKPFSTVIVALLIASLLHGIFDALAFTPGYNLLLLLYLWFIIMQSLRLVQYTNVISPFRPRFEALLETPSGETAHGVECPNCGSSAPKELFINSYFTSCRCDSCGNHIASRNDIRRIFRIFAPEYKRLLRKLVPVRFSDGRIVMSVYGSAFFNSSGNAGFFRVSDVARKLQAINDDLLDRFRKRSFISANLLKQFFE
;
A
#
# COMPACT_ATOMS: atom_id res chain seq x y z
N MET A 1 -1.72 -16.65 -32.73
CA MET A 1 -2.24 -16.78 -31.35
C MET A 1 -3.71 -16.40 -31.39
N THR A 2 -4.63 -17.28 -31.00
CA THR A 2 -6.04 -16.88 -30.84
C THR A 2 -6.15 -15.85 -29.71
N PHE A 3 -7.17 -14.99 -29.74
CA PHE A 3 -7.37 -13.95 -28.72
C PHE A 3 -7.42 -14.53 -27.31
N ILE A 4 -7.97 -15.75 -27.16
CA ILE A 4 -7.99 -16.51 -25.91
C ILE A 4 -6.57 -16.66 -25.34
N TYR A 5 -5.63 -17.24 -26.08
CA TYR A 5 -4.25 -17.42 -25.60
C TYR A 5 -3.57 -16.09 -25.32
N LEU A 6 -3.79 -15.08 -26.17
CA LEU A 6 -3.24 -13.74 -25.96
C LEU A 6 -3.76 -13.10 -24.66
N SER A 7 -5.06 -13.22 -24.37
CA SER A 7 -5.70 -12.67 -23.17
C SER A 7 -5.18 -13.34 -21.90
N ILE A 8 -4.87 -14.65 -21.93
CA ILE A 8 -4.22 -15.36 -20.82
C ILE A 8 -2.83 -14.79 -20.55
N TRP A 9 -2.00 -14.64 -21.58
CA TRP A 9 -0.64 -14.10 -21.44
C TRP A 9 -0.64 -12.66 -20.91
N ILE A 10 -1.53 -11.81 -21.44
CA ILE A 10 -1.67 -10.42 -20.99
C ILE A 10 -2.12 -10.39 -19.52
N SER A 11 -3.13 -11.18 -19.17
CA SER A 11 -3.65 -11.28 -17.80
C SER A 11 -2.58 -11.74 -16.80
N ALA A 12 -1.81 -12.76 -17.16
CA ALA A 12 -0.69 -13.25 -16.34
C ALA A 12 0.41 -12.19 -16.18
N LEU A 13 0.78 -11.50 -17.26
CA LEU A 13 1.78 -10.43 -17.23
C LEU A 13 1.34 -9.27 -16.33
N ILE A 14 0.08 -8.82 -16.46
CA ILE A 14 -0.51 -7.78 -15.61
C ILE A 14 -0.48 -8.22 -14.14
N GLY A 15 -0.88 -9.47 -13.85
CA GLY A 15 -0.83 -10.04 -12.50
C GLY A 15 0.56 -9.97 -11.89
N VAL A 16 1.60 -10.43 -12.61
CA VAL A 16 2.99 -10.41 -12.12
C VAL A 16 3.50 -8.98 -11.87
N ILE A 17 3.21 -8.04 -12.78
CA ILE A 17 3.59 -6.63 -12.62
C ILE A 17 2.90 -6.03 -11.38
N LEU A 18 1.61 -6.31 -11.20
CA LEU A 18 0.86 -5.80 -10.07
C LEU A 18 1.29 -6.44 -8.74
N ILE A 19 1.68 -7.72 -8.71
CA ILE A 19 2.30 -8.34 -7.52
C ILE A 19 3.59 -7.61 -7.15
N ALA A 20 4.48 -7.33 -8.11
CA ALA A 20 5.71 -6.59 -7.86
C ALA A 20 5.43 -5.16 -7.34
N TRP A 21 4.39 -4.52 -7.85
CA TRP A 21 3.92 -3.22 -7.37
C TRP A 21 3.31 -3.29 -5.97
N ILE A 22 2.48 -4.29 -5.66
CA ILE A 22 1.92 -4.54 -4.33
C ILE A 22 3.07 -4.77 -3.33
N ARG A 23 4.05 -5.61 -3.69
CA ARG A 23 5.25 -5.85 -2.87
C ARG A 23 6.04 -4.57 -2.60
N SER A 24 5.94 -3.57 -3.48
CA SER A 24 6.62 -2.28 -3.28
C SER A 24 6.09 -1.51 -2.06
N PHE A 25 4.87 -1.80 -1.60
CA PHE A 25 4.23 -1.14 -0.45
C PHE A 25 4.73 -1.60 0.91
N ASP A 26 5.34 -2.78 1.03
CA ASP A 26 6.02 -3.16 2.27
C ASP A 26 7.35 -2.43 2.37
N ILE A 27 7.53 -1.49 3.29
CA ILE A 27 8.77 -0.72 3.33
C ILE A 27 9.90 -1.48 4.05
N TYR A 28 9.56 -2.30 5.06
CA TYR A 28 10.53 -2.77 6.05
C TYR A 28 10.79 -4.28 5.94
N GLU A 29 9.76 -5.09 5.67
CA GLU A 29 9.85 -6.55 5.54
C GLU A 29 9.30 -6.94 4.16
N LYS A 30 10.18 -7.01 3.16
CA LYS A 30 9.74 -7.32 1.80
C LYS A 30 9.32 -8.78 1.69
N GLU A 31 8.01 -8.98 1.65
CA GLU A 31 7.38 -10.28 1.46
C GLU A 31 7.99 -11.17 0.38
N ALA A 32 8.01 -12.48 0.65
CA ALA A 32 8.55 -13.47 -0.27
C ALA A 32 7.69 -13.55 -1.54
N PHE A 33 8.29 -13.28 -2.71
CA PHE A 33 7.55 -13.21 -3.96
C PHE A 33 6.76 -14.49 -4.28
N ILE A 34 7.31 -15.66 -3.94
CA ILE A 34 6.66 -16.96 -4.12
C ILE A 34 5.41 -17.09 -3.25
N ALA A 35 5.45 -16.60 -2.01
CA ALA A 35 4.28 -16.61 -1.12
C ALA A 35 3.16 -15.71 -1.67
N MET A 36 3.52 -14.53 -2.17
CA MET A 36 2.57 -13.63 -2.84
C MET A 36 1.97 -14.27 -4.10
N LEU A 37 2.77 -15.01 -4.86
CA LEU A 37 2.31 -15.75 -6.04
C LEU A 37 1.31 -16.85 -5.66
N TRP A 38 1.53 -17.56 -4.54
CA TRP A 38 0.54 -18.53 -4.03
C TRP A 38 -0.77 -17.86 -3.61
N ALA A 39 -0.71 -16.71 -2.93
CA ALA A 39 -1.90 -15.93 -2.60
C ALA A 39 -2.66 -15.48 -3.85
N PHE A 40 -1.94 -15.04 -4.88
CA PHE A 40 -2.52 -14.68 -6.17
C PHE A 40 -3.17 -15.88 -6.89
N ILE A 41 -2.44 -16.97 -7.09
CA ILE A 41 -2.93 -18.12 -7.86
C ILE A 41 -3.93 -18.94 -7.06
N ALA A 42 -3.48 -19.56 -5.96
CA ALA A 42 -4.31 -20.49 -5.20
C ALA A 42 -5.46 -19.77 -4.49
N GLY A 43 -5.18 -18.61 -3.90
CA GLY A 43 -6.22 -17.78 -3.29
C GLY A 43 -7.22 -17.26 -4.32
N GLY A 44 -6.74 -16.71 -5.44
CA GLY A 44 -7.60 -16.21 -6.53
C GLY A 44 -8.49 -17.30 -7.14
N ILE A 45 -7.92 -18.45 -7.52
CA ILE A 45 -8.69 -19.58 -8.08
C ILE A 45 -9.73 -20.08 -7.08
N THR A 46 -9.35 -20.27 -5.81
CA THR A 46 -10.27 -20.71 -4.76
C THR A 46 -11.44 -19.73 -4.62
N SER A 47 -11.14 -18.43 -4.63
CA SER A 47 -12.16 -17.39 -4.52
C SER A 47 -13.14 -17.44 -5.69
N VAL A 48 -12.65 -17.60 -6.93
CA VAL A 48 -13.52 -17.70 -8.11
C VAL A 48 -14.38 -18.96 -8.06
N MET A 49 -13.80 -20.11 -7.72
CA MET A 49 -14.56 -21.37 -7.63
C MET A 49 -15.69 -21.29 -6.60
N ILE A 50 -15.41 -20.68 -5.44
CA ILE A 50 -16.42 -20.46 -4.39
C ILE A 50 -17.51 -19.50 -4.87
N ALA A 51 -17.15 -18.38 -5.50
CA ALA A 51 -18.12 -17.42 -6.01
C ALA A 51 -19.02 -18.04 -7.08
N LEU A 52 -18.45 -18.76 -8.05
CA LEU A 52 -19.22 -19.48 -9.08
C LEU A 52 -20.15 -20.52 -8.47
N GLY A 53 -19.67 -21.33 -7.52
CA GLY A 53 -20.50 -22.30 -6.81
C GLY A 53 -21.66 -21.64 -6.03
N ALA A 54 -21.41 -20.49 -5.41
CA ALA A 54 -22.44 -19.71 -4.72
C ALA A 54 -23.48 -19.15 -5.71
N TYR A 55 -23.06 -18.64 -6.87
CA TYR A 55 -23.99 -18.17 -7.90
C TYR A 55 -24.85 -19.31 -8.46
N GLU A 56 -24.26 -20.47 -8.77
CA GLU A 56 -25.03 -21.65 -9.21
C GLU A 56 -26.03 -22.12 -8.16
N PHE A 57 -25.64 -22.11 -6.87
CA PHE A 57 -26.55 -22.42 -5.78
C PHE A 57 -27.72 -21.44 -5.73
N LEU A 58 -27.46 -20.13 -5.81
CA LEU A 58 -28.51 -19.10 -5.79
C LEU A 58 -29.47 -19.20 -6.99
N ARG A 59 -28.96 -19.52 -8.17
CA ARG A 59 -29.77 -19.78 -9.38
C ARG A 59 -30.74 -20.93 -9.17
N ALA A 60 -30.34 -21.99 -8.45
CA ALA A 60 -31.23 -23.09 -8.10
C ALA A 60 -32.44 -22.68 -7.23
N PHE A 61 -32.37 -21.53 -6.54
CA PHE A 61 -33.46 -20.93 -5.77
C PHE A 61 -34.20 -19.81 -6.52
N GLY A 62 -33.98 -19.65 -7.83
CA GLY A 62 -34.69 -18.68 -8.67
C GLY A 62 -34.10 -17.26 -8.67
N LEU A 63 -32.91 -17.07 -8.10
CA LEU A 63 -32.15 -15.82 -8.24
C LEU A 63 -31.35 -15.86 -9.55
N ASN A 64 -32.02 -15.49 -10.64
CA ASN A 64 -31.43 -15.45 -11.97
C ASN A 64 -30.53 -14.22 -12.16
N ASP A 65 -29.68 -14.24 -13.19
CA ASP A 65 -28.69 -13.19 -13.46
C ASP A 65 -29.30 -11.80 -13.60
N GLU A 66 -30.52 -11.66 -14.14
CA GLU A 66 -31.22 -10.38 -14.24
C GLU A 66 -31.58 -9.77 -12.87
N VAL A 67 -31.88 -10.62 -11.89
CA VAL A 67 -32.20 -10.20 -10.52
C VAL A 67 -30.94 -9.81 -9.76
N ILE A 68 -29.82 -10.45 -10.08
CA ILE A 68 -28.51 -10.21 -9.44
C ILE A 68 -27.81 -8.99 -10.08
N SER A 69 -27.92 -8.82 -11.40
CA SER A 69 -27.17 -7.82 -12.18
C SER A 69 -27.87 -6.45 -12.23
N ASN A 70 -28.32 -5.96 -11.07
CA ASN A 70 -28.85 -4.62 -10.89
C ASN A 70 -28.31 -3.99 -9.60
N ALA A 71 -28.59 -2.71 -9.35
CA ALA A 71 -28.03 -1.98 -8.21
C ALA A 71 -28.38 -2.60 -6.83
N LEU A 72 -29.54 -3.25 -6.69
CA LEU A 72 -29.92 -3.89 -5.44
C LEU A 72 -29.25 -5.27 -5.30
N GLY A 73 -29.22 -6.04 -6.39
CA GLY A 73 -28.53 -7.32 -6.46
C GLY A 73 -27.02 -7.19 -6.25
N SER A 74 -26.40 -6.09 -6.70
CA SER A 74 -24.98 -5.85 -6.46
C SER A 74 -24.66 -5.61 -4.99
N LEU A 75 -25.52 -4.89 -4.27
CA LEU A 75 -25.38 -4.60 -2.84
C LEU A 75 -25.67 -5.82 -1.95
N LEU A 76 -26.70 -6.59 -2.30
CA LEU A 76 -27.19 -7.68 -1.45
C LEU A 76 -26.59 -9.05 -1.81
N VAL A 77 -26.10 -9.23 -3.03
CA VAL A 77 -25.63 -10.52 -3.54
C VAL A 77 -24.18 -10.44 -4.02
N ILE A 78 -23.88 -9.66 -5.06
CA ILE A 78 -22.55 -9.67 -5.71
C ILE A 78 -21.44 -9.31 -4.71
N GLY A 79 -21.52 -8.11 -4.10
CA GLY A 79 -20.54 -7.66 -3.12
C GLY A 79 -20.35 -8.64 -1.95
N PRO A 80 -21.43 -9.09 -1.28
CA PRO A 80 -21.35 -10.12 -0.24
C PRO A 80 -20.72 -11.44 -0.68
N VAL A 81 -21.20 -12.03 -1.78
CA VAL A 81 -20.74 -13.34 -2.27
C VAL A 81 -19.27 -13.29 -2.64
N GLU A 82 -18.86 -12.28 -3.38
CA GLU A 82 -17.49 -12.22 -3.89
C GLU A 82 -16.46 -11.86 -2.83
N GLU A 83 -16.76 -10.92 -1.92
CA GLU A 83 -15.84 -10.61 -0.83
C GLU A 83 -15.74 -11.76 0.18
N PHE A 84 -16.83 -12.50 0.40
CA PHE A 84 -16.80 -13.72 1.21
C PHE A 84 -15.95 -14.80 0.55
N ALA A 85 -16.10 -14.99 -0.76
CA ALA A 85 -15.30 -15.94 -1.52
C ALA A 85 -13.80 -15.59 -1.48
N LYS A 86 -13.45 -14.30 -1.59
CA LYS A 86 -12.07 -13.82 -1.42
C LYS A 86 -11.53 -14.06 0.00
N LEU A 87 -12.34 -13.84 1.04
CA LEU A 87 -11.96 -14.21 2.40
C LEU A 87 -11.66 -15.71 2.51
N LEU A 88 -12.48 -16.58 1.94
CA LEU A 88 -12.22 -18.02 1.94
C LEU A 88 -10.96 -18.39 1.13
N GLY A 89 -10.69 -17.70 0.03
CA GLY A 89 -9.41 -17.81 -0.69
C GLY A 89 -8.21 -17.48 0.19
N LEU A 90 -8.29 -16.41 0.99
CA LEU A 90 -7.28 -16.07 1.98
C LEU A 90 -7.15 -17.14 3.07
N VAL A 91 -8.27 -17.66 3.59
CA VAL A 91 -8.29 -18.72 4.61
C VAL A 91 -7.57 -19.97 4.12
N VAL A 92 -7.82 -20.39 2.87
CA VAL A 92 -7.20 -21.60 2.29
C VAL A 92 -5.70 -21.39 2.10
N VAL A 93 -5.28 -20.27 1.51
CA VAL A 93 -3.86 -20.00 1.27
C VAL A 93 -3.10 -19.67 2.56
N TYR A 94 -3.79 -19.28 3.63
CA TYR A 94 -3.17 -18.90 4.91
C TYR A 94 -2.17 -19.95 5.41
N SER A 95 -2.47 -21.23 5.26
CA SER A 95 -1.57 -22.32 5.67
C SER A 95 -0.18 -22.25 5.00
N LEU A 96 -0.11 -21.76 3.76
CA LEU A 96 1.11 -21.62 2.96
C LEU A 96 1.90 -20.36 3.31
N ILE A 97 1.22 -19.30 3.74
CA ILE A 97 1.80 -17.97 4.01
C ILE A 97 1.95 -17.63 5.50
N ARG A 98 1.43 -18.46 6.41
CA ARG A 98 1.34 -18.17 7.87
C ARG A 98 2.68 -17.87 8.54
N LYS A 99 3.79 -18.32 7.95
CA LYS A 99 5.15 -18.11 8.48
C LYS A 99 5.65 -16.71 8.20
N GLN A 100 5.29 -16.17 7.05
CA GLN A 100 5.62 -14.82 6.61
C GLN A 100 4.70 -13.79 7.27
N PHE A 101 3.45 -14.17 7.54
CA PHE A 101 2.43 -13.31 8.16
C PHE A 101 2.79 -12.87 9.61
N ASN A 102 3.56 -11.80 9.75
CA ASN A 102 4.23 -11.35 10.96
C ASN A 102 4.06 -9.83 11.26
N GLU A 103 3.48 -9.06 10.34
CA GLU A 103 3.02 -7.69 10.56
C GLU A 103 1.67 -7.37 9.87
N LEU A 104 1.04 -6.26 10.27
CA LEU A 104 -0.25 -5.83 9.73
C LEU A 104 -0.21 -5.55 8.22
N THR A 105 0.95 -5.10 7.72
CA THR A 105 1.18 -4.80 6.31
C THR A 105 1.00 -6.06 5.45
N ASP A 106 1.48 -7.21 5.92
CA ASP A 106 1.34 -8.53 5.27
C ASP A 106 -0.13 -8.91 5.07
N GLY A 107 -0.96 -8.65 6.09
CA GLY A 107 -2.42 -8.80 6.03
C GLY A 107 -3.00 -8.17 4.77
N ILE A 108 -2.63 -6.91 4.54
CA ILE A 108 -3.06 -6.13 3.40
C ILE A 108 -2.45 -6.67 2.10
N ILE A 109 -1.16 -6.99 2.09
CA ILE A 109 -0.43 -7.45 0.90
C ILE A 109 -0.99 -8.78 0.39
N TYR A 110 -1.11 -9.79 1.26
CA TYR A 110 -1.60 -11.10 0.86
C TYR A 110 -3.06 -11.06 0.41
N MET A 111 -3.92 -10.31 1.10
CA MET A 111 -5.31 -10.14 0.68
C MET A 111 -5.41 -9.38 -0.67
N SER A 112 -4.54 -8.40 -0.90
CA SER A 112 -4.43 -7.72 -2.20
C SER A 112 -4.05 -8.69 -3.31
N CYS A 113 -3.14 -9.64 -3.04
CA CYS A 113 -2.80 -10.69 -4.00
C CYS A 113 -3.99 -11.62 -4.29
N VAL A 114 -4.75 -12.05 -3.27
CA VAL A 114 -5.96 -12.86 -3.45
C VAL A 114 -6.99 -12.12 -4.32
N ALA A 115 -7.28 -10.86 -4.00
CA ALA A 115 -8.22 -10.02 -4.74
C ALA A 115 -7.76 -9.73 -6.18
N LEU A 116 -6.46 -9.54 -6.38
CA LEU A 116 -5.85 -9.44 -7.71
C LEU A 116 -6.06 -10.73 -8.51
N GLY A 117 -5.85 -11.89 -7.90
CA GLY A 117 -6.09 -13.20 -8.53
C GLY A 117 -7.53 -13.38 -8.98
N PHE A 118 -8.47 -13.07 -8.07
CA PHE A 118 -9.90 -13.07 -8.38
C PHE A 118 -10.22 -12.17 -9.57
N SER A 119 -9.80 -10.90 -9.51
CA SER A 119 -10.11 -9.91 -10.55
C SER A 119 -9.52 -10.27 -11.91
N ILE A 120 -8.31 -10.84 -11.96
CA ILE A 120 -7.68 -11.20 -13.23
C ILE A 120 -8.45 -12.35 -13.91
N ILE A 121 -8.88 -13.35 -13.16
CA ILE A 121 -9.66 -14.48 -13.68
C ILE A 121 -11.05 -14.00 -14.13
N GLU A 122 -11.69 -13.16 -13.34
CA GLU A 122 -13.00 -12.59 -13.65
C GLU A 122 -12.93 -11.69 -14.91
N ASN A 123 -11.94 -10.81 -15.01
CA ASN A 123 -11.70 -10.00 -16.20
C ASN A 123 -11.48 -10.84 -17.46
N TYR A 124 -10.79 -11.98 -17.32
CA TYR A 124 -10.63 -12.94 -18.42
C TYR A 124 -11.97 -13.52 -18.88
N PHE A 125 -12.85 -13.92 -17.95
CA PHE A 125 -14.19 -14.40 -18.32
C PHE A 125 -15.02 -13.33 -19.01
N TYR A 126 -15.06 -12.10 -18.48
CA TYR A 126 -15.76 -10.98 -19.11
C TYR A 126 -15.23 -10.67 -20.52
N ALA A 127 -13.90 -10.67 -20.68
CA ALA A 127 -13.30 -10.43 -21.98
C ALA A 127 -13.63 -11.52 -22.99
N ASN A 128 -13.82 -12.78 -22.58
CA ASN A 128 -14.07 -13.88 -23.51
C ASN A 128 -15.56 -14.22 -23.69
N ALA A 129 -16.47 -13.48 -23.06
CA ALA A 129 -17.91 -13.73 -23.10
C ALA A 129 -18.68 -13.01 -24.23
N GLY A 130 -18.09 -12.05 -24.96
CA GLY A 130 -18.82 -11.26 -25.97
C GLY A 130 -17.98 -10.56 -27.05
N GLU A 131 -18.64 -9.76 -27.89
CA GLU A 131 -18.02 -8.95 -28.95
C GLU A 131 -17.30 -7.70 -28.37
N ASN A 132 -16.24 -7.19 -29.04
CA ASN A 132 -15.34 -6.12 -28.54
C ASN A 132 -14.50 -6.45 -27.28
N SER A 133 -14.26 -7.74 -27.06
CA SER A 133 -13.48 -8.36 -25.98
C SER A 133 -12.16 -7.69 -25.58
N GLN A 134 -11.40 -7.19 -26.56
CA GLN A 134 -10.04 -6.65 -26.37
C GLN A 134 -10.02 -5.37 -25.53
N TYR A 135 -10.96 -4.45 -25.79
CA TYR A 135 -11.01 -3.15 -25.08
C TYR A 135 -11.54 -3.30 -23.66
N LEU A 136 -12.45 -4.24 -23.45
CA LEU A 136 -13.03 -4.53 -22.14
C LEU A 136 -11.97 -5.05 -21.16
N LEU A 137 -11.07 -5.93 -21.61
CA LEU A 137 -9.98 -6.45 -20.79
C LEU A 137 -9.08 -5.32 -20.27
N VAL A 138 -8.70 -4.38 -21.15
CA VAL A 138 -7.84 -3.25 -20.79
C VAL A 138 -8.57 -2.31 -19.82
N TYR A 139 -9.81 -1.96 -20.11
CA TYR A 139 -10.62 -1.08 -19.25
C TYR A 139 -10.75 -1.65 -17.83
N ARG A 140 -11.11 -2.93 -17.72
CA ARG A 140 -11.28 -3.60 -16.42
C ARG A 140 -9.96 -3.74 -15.65
N ALA A 141 -8.82 -3.91 -16.34
CA ALA A 141 -7.52 -3.94 -15.69
C ALA A 141 -7.16 -2.62 -14.96
N PHE A 142 -7.66 -1.47 -15.43
CA PHE A 142 -7.40 -0.16 -14.82
C PHE A 142 -8.47 0.31 -13.84
N ILE A 143 -9.66 -0.27 -13.88
CA ILE A 143 -10.81 0.19 -13.08
C ILE A 143 -11.25 -0.88 -12.10
N SER A 144 -11.71 -2.04 -12.59
CA SER A 144 -12.18 -3.15 -11.75
C SER A 144 -11.05 -3.73 -10.89
N THR A 145 -9.86 -3.97 -11.46
CA THR A 145 -8.77 -4.60 -10.69
C THR A 145 -8.29 -3.77 -9.50
N PRO A 146 -8.01 -2.46 -9.62
CA PRO A 146 -7.73 -1.62 -8.47
C PRO A 146 -8.89 -1.52 -7.48
N ALA A 147 -10.14 -1.58 -7.97
CA ALA A 147 -11.34 -1.57 -7.13
C ALA A 147 -11.42 -2.82 -6.24
N HIS A 148 -11.34 -4.03 -6.83
CA HIS A 148 -11.35 -5.28 -6.06
C HIS A 148 -10.26 -5.33 -5.00
N ILE A 149 -9.03 -4.92 -5.33
CA ILE A 149 -7.95 -4.83 -4.35
C ILE A 149 -8.36 -3.88 -3.21
N SER A 150 -8.86 -2.69 -3.55
CA SER A 150 -9.23 -1.65 -2.57
C SER A 150 -10.40 -2.05 -1.66
N PHE A 151 -11.35 -2.87 -2.13
CA PHE A 151 -12.42 -3.39 -1.28
C PHE A 151 -11.89 -4.40 -0.27
N SER A 152 -11.05 -5.32 -0.74
CA SER A 152 -10.62 -6.45 0.05
C SER A 152 -9.50 -6.14 1.05
N VAL A 153 -8.73 -5.05 0.92
CA VAL A 153 -7.61 -4.75 1.83
C VAL A 153 -8.01 -4.70 3.32
N ILE A 154 -9.26 -4.28 3.61
CA ILE A 154 -9.77 -4.22 4.99
C ILE A 154 -9.96 -5.62 5.59
N ILE A 155 -10.33 -6.61 4.78
CA ILE A 155 -10.45 -8.01 5.18
C ILE A 155 -9.08 -8.55 5.59
N GLY A 156 -8.04 -8.24 4.81
CA GLY A 156 -6.66 -8.62 5.09
C GLY A 156 -6.15 -8.04 6.42
N TYR A 157 -6.40 -6.75 6.63
CA TYR A 157 -6.13 -6.07 7.91
C TYR A 157 -6.84 -6.77 9.08
N ALA A 158 -8.15 -7.02 8.97
CA ALA A 158 -8.92 -7.67 10.03
C ALA A 158 -8.49 -9.12 10.30
N TRP A 159 -8.15 -9.87 9.25
CA TRP A 159 -7.65 -11.24 9.36
C TRP A 159 -6.34 -11.31 10.14
N TYR A 160 -5.42 -10.36 9.92
CA TYR A 160 -4.21 -10.24 10.71
C TYR A 160 -4.51 -10.05 12.20
N ARG A 161 -5.36 -9.09 12.52
CA ARG A 161 -5.70 -8.79 13.92
C ARG A 161 -6.37 -9.96 14.62
N TYR A 162 -7.24 -10.68 13.91
CA TYR A 162 -7.84 -11.92 14.43
C TYR A 162 -6.78 -13.01 14.69
N LYS A 163 -5.88 -13.27 13.74
CA LYS A 163 -4.93 -14.39 13.83
C LYS A 163 -3.70 -14.13 14.69
N LYS A 164 -3.25 -12.88 14.79
CA LYS A 164 -1.96 -12.52 15.41
C LYS A 164 -2.09 -11.61 16.63
N GLU A 165 -3.19 -10.90 16.78
CA GLU A 165 -3.42 -9.96 17.90
C GLU A 165 -4.58 -10.39 18.83
N ASN A 166 -5.09 -11.63 18.68
CA ASN A 166 -6.19 -12.18 19.48
C ASN A 166 -7.48 -11.33 19.48
N LYS A 167 -7.72 -10.55 18.42
CA LYS A 167 -8.97 -9.81 18.28
C LYS A 167 -10.14 -10.74 17.96
N PRO A 168 -11.38 -10.42 18.37
CA PRO A 168 -12.51 -11.31 18.16
C PRO A 168 -12.81 -11.48 16.67
N PHE A 169 -13.35 -12.64 16.29
CA PHE A 169 -13.71 -12.94 14.89
C PHE A 169 -14.76 -11.97 14.32
N SER A 170 -15.55 -11.30 15.18
CA SER A 170 -16.42 -10.18 14.78
C SER A 170 -15.67 -9.10 13.98
N THR A 171 -14.36 -8.95 14.21
CA THR A 171 -13.48 -8.08 13.44
C THR A 171 -13.49 -8.43 11.95
N VAL A 172 -13.40 -9.72 11.63
CA VAL A 172 -13.41 -10.18 10.24
C VAL A 172 -14.80 -10.00 9.63
N ILE A 173 -15.87 -10.23 10.41
CA ILE A 173 -17.25 -10.05 9.95
C ILE A 173 -17.53 -8.59 9.61
N VAL A 174 -17.18 -7.65 10.47
CA VAL A 174 -17.39 -6.22 10.20
C VAL A 174 -16.58 -5.76 8.99
N ALA A 175 -15.32 -6.19 8.86
CA ALA A 175 -14.52 -5.88 7.69
C ALA A 175 -15.12 -6.46 6.39
N LEU A 176 -15.64 -7.69 6.45
CA LEU A 176 -16.34 -8.31 5.33
C LEU A 176 -17.57 -7.50 4.94
N LEU A 177 -18.44 -7.14 5.88
CA LEU A 177 -19.64 -6.34 5.60
C LEU A 177 -19.29 -4.98 4.97
N ILE A 178 -18.24 -4.32 5.46
CA ILE A 178 -17.75 -3.06 4.87
C ILE A 178 -17.23 -3.29 3.45
N ALA A 179 -16.39 -4.31 3.23
CA ALA A 179 -15.87 -4.62 1.90
C ALA A 179 -17.00 -4.94 0.91
N SER A 180 -17.97 -5.75 1.31
CA SER A 180 -19.13 -6.12 0.52
C SER A 180 -19.99 -4.92 0.14
N LEU A 181 -20.23 -4.01 1.09
CA LEU A 181 -20.95 -2.76 0.82
C LEU A 181 -20.18 -1.89 -0.18
N LEU A 182 -18.86 -1.72 0.03
CA LEU A 182 -18.04 -0.91 -0.85
C LEU A 182 -18.00 -1.46 -2.29
N HIS A 183 -17.92 -2.79 -2.42
CA HIS A 183 -17.97 -3.49 -3.69
C HIS A 183 -19.34 -3.35 -4.35
N GLY A 184 -20.43 -3.62 -3.62
CA GLY A 184 -21.78 -3.52 -4.17
C GLY A 184 -22.14 -2.11 -4.64
N ILE A 185 -21.65 -1.05 -3.97
CA ILE A 185 -21.80 0.34 -4.41
C ILE A 185 -21.08 0.58 -5.74
N PHE A 186 -19.86 0.04 -5.90
CA PHE A 186 -19.11 0.17 -7.15
C PHE A 186 -19.87 -0.45 -8.31
N ASP A 187 -20.37 -1.67 -8.13
CA ASP A 187 -21.16 -2.36 -9.16
C ASP A 187 -22.48 -1.66 -9.44
N ALA A 188 -23.17 -1.15 -8.41
CA ALA A 188 -24.40 -0.37 -8.59
C ALA A 188 -24.16 0.88 -9.45
N LEU A 189 -23.03 1.57 -9.23
CA LEU A 189 -22.60 2.71 -10.05
C LEU A 189 -22.22 2.27 -11.47
N ALA A 190 -21.55 1.13 -11.62
CA ALA A 190 -21.13 0.59 -12.92
C ALA A 190 -22.32 0.12 -13.78
N PHE A 191 -23.37 -0.43 -13.15
CA PHE A 191 -24.58 -0.90 -13.83
C PHE A 191 -25.54 0.23 -14.21
N THR A 192 -25.36 1.44 -13.65
CA THR A 192 -26.28 2.56 -13.89
C THR A 192 -25.72 3.51 -14.96
N PRO A 193 -26.36 3.63 -16.14
CA PRO A 193 -25.92 4.55 -17.18
C PRO A 193 -25.88 6.01 -16.69
N GLY A 194 -24.81 6.73 -17.02
CA GLY A 194 -24.65 8.15 -16.67
C GLY A 194 -23.91 8.41 -15.35
N TYR A 195 -23.60 7.39 -14.55
CA TYR A 195 -22.84 7.54 -13.29
C TYR A 195 -21.32 7.37 -13.42
N ASN A 196 -20.77 7.37 -14.63
CA ASN A 196 -19.33 7.21 -14.88
C ASN A 196 -18.45 8.18 -14.08
N LEU A 197 -18.83 9.46 -13.98
CA LEU A 197 -18.06 10.45 -13.20
C LEU A 197 -18.09 10.09 -11.69
N LEU A 198 -19.25 9.70 -11.18
CA LEU A 198 -19.41 9.32 -9.77
C LEU A 198 -18.64 8.03 -9.47
N LEU A 199 -18.66 7.05 -10.38
CA LEU A 199 -17.86 5.82 -10.30
C LEU A 199 -16.36 6.15 -10.21
N LEU A 200 -15.85 7.05 -11.05
CA LEU A 200 -14.43 7.44 -11.03
C LEU A 200 -14.05 8.21 -9.75
N LEU A 201 -14.92 9.09 -9.25
CA LEU A 201 -14.72 9.78 -7.98
C LEU A 201 -14.73 8.80 -6.80
N TYR A 202 -15.65 7.83 -6.84
CA TYR A 202 -15.73 6.76 -5.85
C TYR A 202 -14.48 5.87 -5.87
N LEU A 203 -14.03 5.44 -7.05
CA LEU A 203 -12.80 4.66 -7.24
C LEU A 203 -11.58 5.43 -6.71
N TRP A 204 -11.46 6.72 -7.04
CA TRP A 204 -10.40 7.56 -6.50
C TRP A 204 -10.45 7.62 -4.97
N PHE A 205 -11.63 7.80 -4.40
CA PHE A 205 -11.83 7.86 -2.96
C PHE A 205 -11.40 6.57 -2.24
N ILE A 206 -11.85 5.39 -2.71
CA ILE A 206 -11.52 4.09 -2.09
C ILE A 206 -10.03 3.74 -2.23
N ILE A 207 -9.40 4.08 -3.36
CA ILE A 207 -7.96 3.87 -3.56
C ILE A 207 -7.19 4.74 -2.57
N MET A 208 -7.60 6.00 -2.40
CA MET A 208 -6.97 6.90 -1.43
C MET A 208 -7.15 6.42 0.02
N GLN A 209 -8.29 5.80 0.38
CA GLN A 209 -8.45 5.19 1.71
C GLN A 209 -7.54 3.96 1.88
N SER A 210 -7.45 3.10 0.87
CA SER A 210 -6.60 1.91 0.88
C SER A 210 -5.12 2.28 1.04
N LEU A 211 -4.67 3.31 0.30
CA LEU A 211 -3.31 3.84 0.44
C LEU A 211 -3.05 4.41 1.84
N ARG A 212 -4.01 5.09 2.45
CA ARG A 212 -3.87 5.57 3.85
C ARG A 212 -3.75 4.43 4.84
N LEU A 213 -4.50 3.35 4.64
CA LEU A 213 -4.41 2.15 5.48
C LEU A 213 -3.03 1.48 5.36
N VAL A 214 -2.49 1.38 4.15
CA VAL A 214 -1.12 0.89 3.90
C VAL A 214 -0.07 1.82 4.54
N GLN A 215 -0.24 3.13 4.45
CA GLN A 215 0.66 4.09 5.10
C GLN A 215 0.62 3.94 6.63
N TYR A 216 -0.59 3.78 7.19
CA TYR A 216 -0.79 3.56 8.62
C TYR A 216 -0.07 2.30 9.11
N THR A 217 -0.28 1.16 8.44
CA THR A 217 0.35 -0.12 8.80
C THR A 217 1.86 -0.07 8.73
N ASN A 218 2.43 0.57 7.72
CA ASN A 218 3.87 0.83 7.65
C ASN A 218 4.38 1.71 8.82
N VAL A 219 3.64 2.71 9.28
CA VAL A 219 4.07 3.58 10.39
C VAL A 219 4.19 2.81 11.70
N ILE A 220 3.28 1.86 11.94
CA ILE A 220 3.22 1.03 13.16
C ILE A 220 3.92 -0.33 13.02
N SER A 221 4.55 -0.61 11.88
CA SER A 221 5.25 -1.86 11.63
C SER A 221 6.31 -2.14 12.71
N PRO A 222 6.37 -3.35 13.27
CA PRO A 222 7.39 -3.73 14.25
C PRO A 222 8.79 -3.81 13.63
N PHE A 223 8.90 -3.96 12.31
CA PHE A 223 10.17 -4.02 11.59
C PHE A 223 10.73 -2.64 11.24
N ARG A 224 9.98 -1.58 11.55
CA ARG A 224 10.42 -0.20 11.32
C ARG A 224 11.59 0.15 12.23
N PRO A 225 12.80 0.39 11.70
CA PRO A 225 13.94 0.76 12.53
C PRO A 225 13.74 2.18 13.08
N ARG A 226 14.29 2.45 14.27
CA ARG A 226 14.43 3.83 14.74
C ARG A 226 15.42 4.57 13.85
N PHE A 227 15.04 5.75 13.37
CA PHE A 227 15.90 6.58 12.50
C PHE A 227 17.27 6.86 13.14
N GLU A 228 17.28 7.16 14.45
CA GLU A 228 18.51 7.45 15.20
C GLU A 228 19.42 6.22 15.29
N ALA A 229 18.85 5.03 15.53
CA ALA A 229 19.60 3.79 15.65
C ALA A 229 20.41 3.45 14.38
N LEU A 230 19.92 3.85 13.20
CA LEU A 230 20.64 3.68 11.93
C LEU A 230 21.89 4.57 11.80
N LEU A 231 22.07 5.53 12.70
CA LEU A 231 23.15 6.51 12.72
C LEU A 231 23.97 6.49 14.02
N GLU A 232 23.76 5.48 14.89
CA GLU A 232 24.50 5.30 16.14
C GLU A 232 25.83 4.58 15.91
N THR A 233 25.85 3.56 15.03
CA THR A 233 27.04 2.74 14.78
C THR A 233 27.68 3.12 13.44
N PRO A 234 28.93 3.61 13.44
CA PRO A 234 29.67 3.92 12.21
C PRO A 234 30.11 2.64 11.49
N SER A 235 30.40 2.73 10.18
CA SER A 235 30.88 1.59 9.39
C SER A 235 32.35 1.23 9.64
N GLY A 236 33.08 2.05 10.42
CA GLY A 236 34.53 1.93 10.60
C GLY A 236 35.36 2.50 9.44
N GLU A 237 34.70 3.06 8.42
CA GLU A 237 35.35 3.72 7.28
C GLU A 237 35.23 5.25 7.38
N THR A 238 36.14 5.95 6.70
CA THR A 238 36.12 7.42 6.60
C THR A 238 35.99 7.88 5.17
N ALA A 239 35.10 8.84 4.93
CA ALA A 239 34.99 9.53 3.66
C ALA A 239 36.05 10.65 3.56
N HIS A 240 36.86 10.59 2.51
CA HIS A 240 37.86 11.60 2.17
C HIS A 240 37.35 12.52 1.05
N GLY A 241 37.84 13.76 1.00
CA GLY A 241 37.47 14.72 -0.05
C GLY A 241 36.05 15.29 0.06
N VAL A 242 35.34 15.05 1.17
CA VAL A 242 34.01 15.61 1.42
C VAL A 242 34.13 16.85 2.30
N GLU A 243 33.99 18.02 1.70
CA GLU A 243 33.89 19.29 2.44
C GLU A 243 32.51 19.41 3.10
N CYS A 244 32.49 19.76 4.39
CA CYS A 244 31.23 19.91 5.12
C CYS A 244 30.46 21.15 4.64
N PRO A 245 29.24 21.02 4.07
CA PRO A 245 28.47 22.16 3.58
C PRO A 245 28.00 23.09 4.71
N ASN A 246 28.02 22.64 5.97
CA ASN A 246 27.66 23.46 7.12
C ASN A 246 28.84 24.30 7.64
N CYS A 247 29.98 23.67 7.95
CA CYS A 247 31.12 24.35 8.62
C CYS A 247 32.39 24.50 7.77
N GLY A 248 32.41 24.00 6.52
CA GLY A 248 33.58 24.08 5.63
C GLY A 248 34.74 23.14 5.99
N SER A 249 34.59 22.28 7.00
CA SER A 249 35.65 21.35 7.40
C SER A 249 35.90 20.28 6.33
N SER A 250 37.12 20.22 5.81
CA SER A 250 37.62 19.20 4.87
C SER A 250 38.26 17.98 5.54
N ALA A 251 38.25 17.93 6.88
CA ALA A 251 38.72 16.76 7.62
C ALA A 251 37.94 15.49 7.22
N PRO A 252 38.57 14.29 7.26
CA PRO A 252 37.88 13.03 6.99
C PRO A 252 36.58 12.91 7.81
N LYS A 253 35.54 12.32 7.22
CA LYS A 253 34.21 12.20 7.82
C LYS A 253 33.91 10.75 8.13
N GLU A 254 33.46 10.46 9.35
CA GLU A 254 33.08 9.10 9.74
C GLU A 254 31.86 8.64 8.94
N LEU A 255 31.94 7.46 8.31
CA LEU A 255 30.92 6.97 7.40
C LEU A 255 29.89 6.09 8.11
N PHE A 256 28.63 6.20 7.68
CA PHE A 256 27.49 5.42 8.13
C PHE A 256 26.82 4.82 6.91
N ILE A 257 26.87 3.49 6.80
CA ILE A 257 26.27 2.72 5.72
C ILE A 257 25.23 1.78 6.32
N ASN A 258 24.00 1.83 5.82
CA ASN A 258 22.95 0.88 6.15
C ASN A 258 22.20 0.45 4.89
N SER A 259 21.25 -0.48 5.03
CA SER A 259 20.46 -1.02 3.93
C SER A 259 19.58 0.02 3.21
N TYR A 260 19.35 1.19 3.82
CA TYR A 260 18.43 2.21 3.33
C TYR A 260 19.15 3.40 2.66
N PHE A 261 20.23 3.89 3.25
CA PHE A 261 20.96 5.08 2.79
C PHE A 261 22.39 5.14 3.34
N THR A 262 23.19 6.02 2.74
CA THR A 262 24.55 6.34 3.20
C THR A 262 24.62 7.79 3.70
N SER A 263 25.35 8.02 4.78
CA SER A 263 25.67 9.37 5.28
C SER A 263 27.05 9.40 5.92
N CYS A 264 27.66 10.57 6.06
CA CYS A 264 28.88 10.73 6.85
C CYS A 264 28.74 11.85 7.90
N ARG A 265 29.35 11.68 9.07
CA ARG A 265 29.29 12.64 10.17
C ARG A 265 30.50 13.57 10.16
N CYS A 266 30.26 14.85 10.38
CA CYS A 266 31.31 15.85 10.52
C CYS A 266 31.65 16.10 11.98
N ASP A 267 32.85 15.73 12.40
CA ASP A 267 33.30 15.88 13.80
C ASP A 267 33.35 17.34 14.25
N SER A 268 33.59 18.28 13.33
CA SER A 268 33.68 19.71 13.64
C SER A 268 32.32 20.33 14.02
N CYS A 269 31.19 19.79 13.57
CA CYS A 269 29.87 20.39 13.83
C CYS A 269 28.76 19.40 14.23
N GLY A 270 29.04 18.10 14.23
CA GLY A 270 28.11 17.02 14.54
C GLY A 270 27.03 16.75 13.50
N ASN A 271 27.01 17.48 12.37
CA ASN A 271 26.01 17.25 11.33
C ASN A 271 26.38 16.06 10.45
N HIS A 272 25.36 15.30 10.05
CA HIS A 272 25.45 14.29 9.02
C HIS A 272 25.32 14.93 7.65
N ILE A 273 26.06 14.42 6.69
CA ILE A 273 26.09 14.84 5.29
C ILE A 273 25.64 13.63 4.48
N ALA A 274 24.71 13.84 3.56
CA ALA A 274 24.22 12.78 2.69
C ALA A 274 23.88 13.33 1.30
N SER A 275 23.86 12.46 0.30
CA SER A 275 23.45 12.85 -1.04
C SER A 275 21.98 13.29 -1.05
N ARG A 276 21.58 14.09 -2.05
CA ARG A 276 20.17 14.44 -2.23
C ARG A 276 19.26 13.23 -2.40
N ASN A 277 19.77 12.16 -3.02
CA ASN A 277 19.01 10.92 -3.18
C ASN A 277 18.84 10.20 -1.84
N ASP A 278 19.85 10.18 -0.98
CA ASP A 278 19.79 9.57 0.35
C ASP A 278 18.87 10.33 1.29
N ILE A 279 18.96 11.67 1.33
CA ILE A 279 17.98 12.49 2.07
C ILE A 279 16.57 12.24 1.53
N ARG A 280 16.42 12.10 0.21
CA ARG A 280 15.12 11.76 -0.37
C ARG A 280 14.62 10.38 0.07
N ARG A 281 15.50 9.38 0.18
CA ARG A 281 15.18 8.03 0.67
C ARG A 281 14.78 8.06 2.14
N ILE A 282 15.49 8.78 3.00
CA ILE A 282 15.17 8.96 4.42
C ILE A 282 13.70 9.39 4.59
N PHE A 283 13.31 10.51 3.98
CA PHE A 283 11.93 10.98 4.11
C PHE A 283 10.91 10.08 3.39
N ARG A 284 11.29 9.37 2.32
CA ARG A 284 10.39 8.41 1.66
C ARG A 284 10.07 7.21 2.54
N ILE A 285 11.06 6.73 3.29
CA ILE A 285 10.94 5.56 4.17
C ILE A 285 10.21 5.95 5.47
N PHE A 286 10.67 7.02 6.11
CA PHE A 286 10.23 7.37 7.47
C PHE A 286 9.07 8.37 7.54
N ALA A 287 8.63 8.94 6.41
CA ALA A 287 7.49 9.87 6.34
C ALA A 287 6.58 9.52 5.14
N PRO A 288 5.76 8.45 5.21
CA PRO A 288 5.09 7.85 4.05
C PRO A 288 4.08 8.74 3.26
N GLU A 289 3.75 9.95 3.71
CA GLU A 289 3.03 10.97 2.89
C GLU A 289 3.86 11.51 1.69
N TYR A 290 5.10 11.08 1.58
CA TYR A 290 6.12 11.66 0.76
C TYR A 290 6.02 11.30 -0.73
N LYS A 291 5.29 12.11 -1.52
CA LYS A 291 5.35 12.03 -3.00
C LYS A 291 6.07 13.21 -3.70
N ARG A 292 6.33 14.36 -3.06
CA ARG A 292 6.93 15.54 -3.75
C ARG A 292 7.93 16.35 -2.89
N LEU A 293 9.17 15.86 -2.77
CA LEU A 293 10.33 16.58 -2.17
C LEU A 293 10.46 18.03 -2.70
N LEU A 294 10.31 18.23 -4.01
CA LEU A 294 10.54 19.52 -4.68
C LEU A 294 9.53 20.61 -4.29
N ARG A 295 8.30 20.27 -3.87
CA ARG A 295 7.27 21.25 -3.51
C ARG A 295 7.35 21.74 -2.07
N LYS A 296 8.28 21.21 -1.28
CA LYS A 296 8.45 21.54 0.15
C LYS A 296 9.86 21.99 0.51
N LEU A 297 10.67 22.36 -0.49
CA LEU A 297 11.95 23.02 -0.28
C LEU A 297 11.66 24.49 0.06
N VAL A 298 11.99 24.89 1.29
CA VAL A 298 11.79 26.27 1.76
C VAL A 298 13.16 26.91 1.95
N PRO A 299 13.42 28.12 1.40
CA PRO A 299 14.66 28.83 1.65
C PRO A 299 14.76 29.21 3.14
N VAL A 300 15.91 28.94 3.75
CA VAL A 300 16.22 29.29 5.13
C VAL A 300 17.50 30.10 5.13
N ARG A 301 17.46 31.25 5.81
CA ARG A 301 18.62 32.13 5.98
C ARG A 301 19.31 31.80 7.30
N PHE A 302 20.59 31.44 7.22
CA PHE A 302 21.45 31.20 8.37
C PHE A 302 21.91 32.53 8.97
N SER A 303 22.36 32.51 10.23
CA SER A 303 22.86 33.68 10.96
C SER A 303 24.10 34.31 10.31
N ASP A 304 24.85 33.52 9.55
CA ASP A 304 26.00 33.96 8.75
C ASP A 304 25.62 34.56 7.39
N GLY A 305 24.32 34.71 7.11
CA GLY A 305 23.81 35.30 5.87
C GLY A 305 23.63 34.32 4.72
N ARG A 306 24.06 33.05 4.83
CA ARG A 306 23.87 32.03 3.78
C ARG A 306 22.38 31.69 3.62
N ILE A 307 21.94 31.50 2.38
CA ILE A 307 20.60 31.00 2.06
C ILE A 307 20.72 29.56 1.58
N VAL A 308 20.09 28.64 2.29
CA VAL A 308 20.06 27.21 1.95
C VAL A 308 18.62 26.74 1.79
N MET A 309 18.40 25.73 0.96
CA MET A 309 17.07 25.15 0.84
C MET A 309 16.90 24.10 1.94
N SER A 310 15.79 24.14 2.67
CA SER A 310 15.48 23.15 3.70
C SER A 310 14.29 22.28 3.33
N VAL A 311 14.34 21.01 3.74
CA VAL A 311 13.18 20.12 3.79
C VAL A 311 12.69 20.13 5.23
N TYR A 312 11.48 20.66 5.41
CA TYR A 312 10.81 20.76 6.70
C TYR A 312 11.59 21.50 7.81
N GLY A 313 12.59 22.30 7.45
CA GLY A 313 13.48 22.97 8.41
C GLY A 313 14.42 22.03 9.16
N SER A 314 14.58 20.77 8.74
CA SER A 314 15.39 19.77 9.46
C SER A 314 16.57 19.21 8.65
N ALA A 315 16.47 19.20 7.32
CA ALA A 315 17.56 18.84 6.42
C ALA A 315 17.79 19.97 5.41
N PHE A 316 19.04 20.32 5.15
CA PHE A 316 19.44 21.50 4.38
C PHE A 316 20.28 21.11 3.17
N PHE A 317 20.15 21.85 2.08
CA PHE A 317 20.86 21.64 0.82
C PHE A 317 21.68 22.87 0.47
N ASN A 318 22.89 22.63 -0.03
CA ASN A 318 23.73 23.69 -0.59
C ASN A 318 23.15 24.24 -1.91
N SER A 319 23.75 25.31 -2.41
CA SER A 319 23.35 25.97 -3.67
C SER A 319 23.45 25.06 -4.90
N SER A 320 24.39 24.10 -4.92
CA SER A 320 24.48 23.10 -6.00
C SER A 320 23.42 22.02 -5.92
N GLY A 321 22.78 21.84 -4.76
CA GLY A 321 21.70 20.89 -4.52
C GLY A 321 22.11 19.42 -4.54
N ASN A 322 23.39 19.08 -4.66
CA ASN A 322 23.83 17.67 -4.80
C ASN A 322 24.03 16.96 -3.46
N ALA A 323 24.47 17.69 -2.44
CA ALA A 323 24.66 17.19 -1.08
C ALA A 323 23.89 18.06 -0.10
N GLY A 324 23.35 17.43 0.93
CA GLY A 324 22.70 18.11 2.03
C GLY A 324 23.31 17.70 3.36
N PHE A 325 22.99 18.48 4.38
CA PHE A 325 23.37 18.20 5.75
C PHE A 325 22.18 18.28 6.68
N PHE A 326 22.23 17.55 7.77
CA PHE A 326 21.19 17.54 8.78
C PHE A 326 21.74 17.14 10.13
N ARG A 327 21.04 17.55 11.19
CA ARG A 327 21.27 17.04 12.54
C ARG A 327 20.29 15.89 12.78
N VAL A 328 20.80 14.78 13.31
CA VAL A 328 20.02 13.55 13.52
C VAL A 328 18.77 13.82 14.37
N SER A 329 18.93 14.54 15.50
CA SER A 329 17.83 14.89 16.40
C SER A 329 16.73 15.74 15.75
N ASP A 330 17.08 16.60 14.80
CA ASP A 330 16.13 17.52 14.17
C ASP A 330 15.30 16.79 13.13
N VAL A 331 15.95 15.94 12.34
CA VAL A 331 15.26 15.05 11.39
C VAL A 331 14.42 14.03 12.15
N ALA A 332 14.94 13.42 13.22
CA ALA A 332 14.20 12.47 14.05
C ALA A 332 12.90 13.06 14.59
N ARG A 333 12.98 14.23 15.26
CA ARG A 333 11.80 14.95 15.77
C ARG A 333 10.82 15.30 14.66
N LYS A 334 11.31 15.75 13.50
CA LYS A 334 10.43 16.11 12.38
C LYS A 334 9.72 14.89 11.81
N LEU A 335 10.43 13.78 11.63
CA LEU A 335 9.86 12.52 11.19
C LEU A 335 8.80 12.04 12.19
N GLN A 336 9.09 12.08 13.48
CA GLN A 336 8.14 11.72 14.53
C GLN A 336 6.86 12.56 14.45
N ALA A 337 6.98 13.89 14.39
CA ALA A 337 5.83 14.79 14.29
C ALA A 337 4.97 14.53 13.04
N ILE A 338 5.58 14.21 11.89
CA ILE A 338 4.84 13.85 10.67
C ILE A 338 4.06 12.55 10.87
N ASN A 339 4.66 11.56 11.53
CA ASN A 339 4.01 10.28 11.78
C ASN A 339 2.88 10.42 12.80
N ASP A 340 3.07 11.18 13.87
CA ASP A 340 2.04 11.43 14.87
C ASP A 340 0.80 12.12 14.25
N ASP A 341 1.04 13.10 13.38
CA ASP A 341 0.01 13.81 12.61
C ASP A 341 -0.71 12.88 11.60
N LEU A 342 0.02 11.97 10.95
CA LEU A 342 -0.56 10.93 10.10
C LEU A 342 -1.46 9.99 10.91
N LEU A 343 -0.98 9.51 12.06
CA LEU A 343 -1.74 8.64 12.96
C LEU A 343 -3.00 9.35 13.47
N ASP A 344 -2.89 10.63 13.86
CA ASP A 344 -4.04 11.42 14.33
C ASP A 344 -5.07 11.66 13.21
N ARG A 345 -4.61 12.00 11.99
CA ARG A 345 -5.48 12.12 10.81
C ARG A 345 -6.19 10.82 10.50
N PHE A 346 -5.47 9.69 10.49
CA PHE A 346 -6.05 8.39 10.22
C PHE A 346 -7.10 8.03 11.28
N ARG A 347 -6.81 8.34 12.55
CA ARG A 347 -7.74 8.15 13.67
C ARG A 347 -9.00 9.00 13.57
N LYS A 348 -8.90 10.26 13.14
CA LYS A 348 -10.01 11.22 13.16
C LYS A 348 -10.79 11.36 11.85
N ARG A 349 -10.18 11.11 10.68
CA ARG A 349 -10.73 11.52 9.36
C ARG A 349 -10.82 10.42 8.30
N SER A 350 -10.31 9.22 8.56
CA SER A 350 -10.44 8.11 7.61
C SER A 350 -11.88 7.59 7.59
N PHE A 351 -12.42 7.18 6.43
CA PHE A 351 -13.75 6.54 6.31
C PHE A 351 -13.82 5.25 7.15
N ILE A 352 -12.65 4.65 7.38
CA ILE A 352 -12.37 3.60 8.34
C ILE A 352 -11.54 4.28 9.46
N SER A 353 -12.17 5.19 10.23
CA SER A 353 -11.45 5.99 11.22
C SER A 353 -10.89 5.07 12.31
N ALA A 354 -9.70 5.34 12.85
CA ALA A 354 -9.22 4.50 13.96
C ALA A 354 -10.14 4.55 15.19
N ASN A 355 -11.05 5.52 15.32
CA ASN A 355 -12.12 5.46 16.33
C ASN A 355 -13.21 4.44 15.96
N LEU A 356 -13.59 4.34 14.69
CA LEU A 356 -14.50 3.29 14.20
C LEU A 356 -13.82 1.93 14.28
N LEU A 357 -12.56 1.82 13.83
CA LEU A 357 -11.75 0.61 13.95
C LEU A 357 -11.53 0.25 15.43
N LYS A 358 -11.27 1.20 16.31
CA LYS A 358 -11.11 0.95 17.76
C LYS A 358 -12.43 0.48 18.38
N GLN A 359 -13.55 1.07 17.99
CA GLN A 359 -14.87 0.68 18.48
C GLN A 359 -15.34 -0.69 17.95
N PHE A 360 -14.89 -1.10 16.76
CA PHE A 360 -15.21 -2.40 16.16
C PHE A 360 -14.16 -3.49 16.38
N PHE A 361 -12.89 -3.14 16.59
CA PHE A 361 -11.74 -4.04 16.51
C PHE A 361 -10.74 -3.93 17.68
N GLU A 362 -10.86 -2.97 18.58
CA GLU A 362 -10.11 -2.99 19.86
C GLU A 362 -11.02 -3.43 20.99
#